data_AF-A0A915EB43-F1
#
_entry.id   AF-A0A915EB43-F1
#
_cell.length_a   1.000
_cell.length_b   1.000
_cell.length_c   1.000
_cell.angle_alpha   90.00
_cell.angle_beta   90.00
_cell.angle_gamma   90.00
#
_symmetry.space_group_name_H-M   'P 1'
#
loop_
_entity.id
_entity.type
_entity.pdbx_description
1 polymer ?
#
loop_
_entity_poly.entity_id
_entity_poly.type
_entity_poly.pdbx_seq_one_letter_code
_entity_poly.pdbx_strand_id
1 'polypeptide(L)'
;MPTTINRLFHRLNNSRRSFSVSSAAKKKKSSSPPPAALPSTTNNRLDIPLLVLFPKCSSSLTSGSQYDPENHPKLSAHSSPILSHIFGSSNVSLNYIEDPFELCRLKRVSSGVHKYVRRRMDRVTHMDVSKVKFSDSTCSQISRCASSIVLDHNQWYAHPSGDYKVLMRLVPLNTYTQQLQEEDRQEEYRVELMVDNSWTSRDISLLCSVLLNVFRQNLKIIHVDAPIVELIIASLSIIDLDRWYAFQCFMKAVNDHQMHLAINHLPANPSSDPKDLYWPKVETLVIRSTERQSAHLARLLDYGVRSQLVMDRRKLDMLKIELTGVKTMNKDLKRNLYHFRCWAGSAGFDDRFSQHYSVNVV
;
A
#
# COMPACT_ATOMS: atom_id res chain seq x y z
N MET A 1 -40.06 -2.89 -48.07
CA MET A 1 -39.63 -3.88 -49.10
C MET A 1 -38.49 -4.72 -48.55
N PRO A 2 -38.73 -5.96 -48.11
CA PRO A 2 -37.68 -6.91 -47.71
C PRO A 2 -37.51 -8.06 -48.72
N THR A 3 -36.27 -8.38 -49.07
CA THR A 3 -35.84 -9.63 -49.72
C THR A 3 -34.62 -10.16 -48.96
N THR A 4 -34.56 -11.35 -48.34
CA THR A 4 -35.25 -12.65 -48.49
C THR A 4 -34.52 -13.64 -49.43
N ILE A 5 -33.54 -14.33 -48.83
CA ILE A 5 -33.18 -15.75 -49.05
C ILE A 5 -32.64 -16.16 -50.44
N ASN A 6 -31.38 -16.63 -50.48
CA ASN A 6 -31.10 -18.06 -50.76
C ASN A 6 -29.67 -18.55 -50.44
N ARG A 7 -29.64 -19.69 -49.74
CA ARG A 7 -28.74 -20.87 -49.75
C ARG A 7 -27.27 -20.73 -50.23
N LEU A 8 -26.27 -21.13 -49.43
CA LEU A 8 -25.85 -22.50 -49.04
C LEU A 8 -25.37 -23.41 -50.18
N PHE A 9 -24.07 -23.71 -50.21
CA PHE A 9 -23.56 -25.02 -50.64
C PHE A 9 -22.26 -25.43 -49.87
N HIS A 10 -21.97 -26.73 -49.89
CA HIS A 10 -21.03 -27.51 -49.08
C HIS A 10 -19.51 -27.19 -49.32
N ARG A 11 -18.60 -27.34 -48.32
CA ARG A 11 -17.90 -28.59 -47.86
C ARG A 11 -17.25 -29.36 -49.03
N LEU A 12 -15.99 -29.80 -49.04
CA LEU A 12 -14.85 -29.87 -48.07
C LEU A 12 -13.55 -29.37 -48.79
N ASN A 13 -12.26 -29.71 -48.55
CA ASN A 13 -11.57 -30.69 -47.69
C ASN A 13 -10.09 -30.28 -47.40
N ASN A 14 -9.37 -31.09 -46.62
CA ASN A 14 -7.96 -30.96 -46.25
C ASN A 14 -6.96 -31.11 -47.40
N SER A 15 -5.77 -30.51 -47.24
CA SER A 15 -4.51 -31.25 -47.44
C SER A 15 -3.34 -30.65 -46.64
N ARG A 16 -2.62 -31.48 -45.89
CA ARG A 16 -1.29 -31.15 -45.35
C ARG A 16 -0.24 -31.46 -46.42
N ARG A 17 0.74 -30.57 -46.66
CA ARG A 17 2.06 -30.98 -47.14
C ARG A 17 3.18 -30.21 -46.43
N SER A 18 4.15 -30.97 -45.94
CA SER A 18 5.42 -30.50 -45.43
C SER A 18 6.39 -30.15 -46.56
N PHE A 19 7.26 -29.17 -46.36
CA PHE A 19 8.53 -29.10 -47.07
C PHE A 19 9.67 -28.74 -46.11
N SER A 20 10.71 -29.56 -46.15
CA SER A 20 12.02 -29.34 -45.58
C SER A 20 13.04 -29.37 -46.71
N VAL A 21 14.06 -28.52 -46.68
CA VAL A 21 15.45 -28.77 -47.13
C VAL A 21 16.28 -27.52 -46.80
N SER A 22 17.61 -27.65 -46.79
CA SER A 22 18.52 -26.83 -46.00
C SER A 22 19.39 -25.82 -46.77
N SER A 23 19.91 -24.86 -46.01
CA SER A 23 21.30 -24.34 -46.08
C SER A 23 21.87 -23.84 -47.42
N ALA A 24 22.14 -22.53 -47.48
CA ALA A 24 23.33 -21.98 -48.13
C ALA A 24 23.87 -20.80 -47.30
N ALA A 25 25.17 -20.76 -47.02
CA ALA A 25 25.80 -19.74 -46.19
C ALA A 25 26.49 -18.65 -47.02
N LYS A 26 26.49 -17.40 -46.54
CA LYS A 26 27.42 -16.36 -47.04
C LYS A 26 27.87 -15.43 -45.92
N LYS A 27 29.20 -15.35 -45.72
CA LYS A 27 29.85 -14.47 -44.74
C LYS A 27 29.63 -12.99 -45.10
N LYS A 28 29.34 -12.16 -44.11
CA LYS A 28 29.82 -10.77 -44.05
C LYS A 28 30.30 -10.48 -42.62
N LYS A 29 31.48 -9.86 -42.50
CA LYS A 29 31.97 -9.33 -41.23
C LYS A 29 31.30 -7.97 -40.97
N SER A 30 30.84 -7.75 -39.75
CA SER A 30 30.64 -6.41 -39.18
C SER A 30 31.25 -6.40 -37.77
N SER A 31 32.00 -5.35 -37.45
CA SER A 31 32.72 -5.21 -36.19
C SER A 31 31.83 -4.62 -35.11
N SER A 32 31.55 -5.40 -34.06
CA SER A 32 30.92 -4.91 -32.83
C SER A 32 31.96 -4.28 -31.90
N PRO A 33 31.73 -3.08 -31.34
CA PRO A 33 32.49 -2.61 -30.18
C PRO A 33 32.17 -3.47 -28.93
N PRO A 34 33.04 -3.48 -27.90
CA PRO A 34 32.78 -4.23 -26.67
C PRO A 34 31.60 -3.63 -25.89
N PRO A 35 30.85 -4.45 -25.12
CA PRO A 35 29.80 -3.93 -24.24
C PRO A 35 30.43 -3.10 -23.11
N ALA A 36 29.92 -1.88 -22.91
CA ALA A 36 30.26 -1.09 -21.73
C ALA A 36 29.80 -1.82 -20.45
N ALA A 37 30.58 -1.72 -19.39
CA ALA A 37 30.24 -2.34 -18.11
C ALA A 37 28.91 -1.79 -17.58
N LEU A 38 28.01 -2.68 -17.15
CA LEU A 38 26.78 -2.31 -16.48
C LEU A 38 27.11 -1.59 -15.16
N PRO A 39 26.50 -0.43 -14.86
CA PRO A 39 26.58 0.14 -13.51
C PRO A 39 25.95 -0.87 -12.53
N SER A 40 26.64 -1.12 -11.42
CA SER A 40 26.18 -2.05 -10.40
C SER A 40 24.83 -1.62 -9.84
N THR A 41 23.82 -2.48 -9.95
CA THR A 41 22.50 -2.26 -9.36
C THR A 41 22.62 -2.16 -7.85
N THR A 42 22.51 -0.94 -7.32
CA THR A 42 22.34 -0.69 -5.89
C THR A 42 21.11 -1.41 -5.38
N ASN A 43 21.24 -2.18 -4.31
CA ASN A 43 20.13 -2.91 -3.72
C ASN A 43 19.05 -1.94 -3.22
N ASN A 44 17.90 -1.89 -3.91
CA ASN A 44 16.69 -1.19 -3.46
C ASN A 44 16.01 -1.95 -2.30
N ARG A 45 16.73 -2.08 -1.18
CA ARG A 45 16.14 -2.48 0.10
C ARG A 45 15.45 -1.25 0.67
N LEU A 46 14.11 -1.24 0.68
CA LEU A 46 13.29 -0.14 1.20
C LEU A 46 13.29 -0.07 2.74
N ASP A 47 14.49 -0.14 3.34
CA ASP A 47 14.78 0.41 4.65
C ASP A 47 14.74 1.96 4.56
N ILE A 48 13.60 2.55 4.15
CA ILE A 48 13.34 3.97 4.37
C ILE A 48 13.32 4.15 5.89
N PRO A 49 14.34 4.74 6.52
CA PRO A 49 14.40 4.76 7.96
C PRO A 49 13.30 5.71 8.43
N LEU A 50 12.55 5.33 9.47
CA LEU A 50 11.51 6.19 10.06
C LEU A 50 12.03 7.61 10.39
N LEU A 51 13.35 7.76 10.58
CA LEU A 51 14.10 9.03 10.67
C LEU A 51 13.69 10.07 9.61
N VAL A 52 13.40 9.66 8.37
CA VAL A 52 13.06 10.56 7.26
C VAL A 52 11.63 11.11 7.38
N LEU A 53 10.66 10.25 7.74
CA LEU A 53 9.24 10.63 7.77
C LEU A 53 8.85 11.41 9.03
N PHE A 54 9.54 11.17 10.15
CA PHE A 54 9.42 12.00 11.36
C PHE A 54 10.81 12.52 11.74
N PRO A 55 11.23 13.71 11.27
CA PRO A 55 12.48 14.33 11.71
C PRO A 55 12.44 14.64 13.22
N LYS A 56 13.62 14.79 13.84
CA LYS A 56 13.70 15.33 15.20
C LYS A 56 13.32 16.82 15.15
N CYS A 57 12.29 17.22 15.89
CA CYS A 57 11.98 18.63 16.09
C CYS A 57 13.05 19.26 16.99
N SER A 58 14.08 19.87 16.39
CA SER A 58 15.02 20.76 17.10
C SER A 58 14.37 22.13 17.27
N SER A 59 13.81 22.40 18.45
CA SER A 59 13.25 23.71 18.81
C SER A 59 14.37 24.75 18.98
N SER A 60 14.68 25.48 17.92
CA SER A 60 15.69 26.55 17.92
C SER A 60 15.15 27.82 18.61
N LEU A 61 15.32 27.91 19.93
CA LEU A 61 15.19 29.17 20.65
C LEU A 61 16.40 30.05 20.35
N THR A 62 16.20 31.06 19.49
CA THR A 62 17.22 32.05 19.16
C THR A 62 17.25 33.17 20.19
N SER A 63 18.15 33.07 21.18
CA SER A 63 18.54 34.18 22.04
C SER A 63 20.02 34.50 21.79
N GLY A 64 20.29 35.62 21.11
CA GLY A 64 21.66 36.05 20.83
C GLY A 64 22.35 36.60 22.08
N SER A 65 23.53 36.07 22.38
CA SER A 65 24.52 36.73 23.25
C SER A 65 25.93 36.30 22.82
N GLN A 66 26.90 37.16 23.07
CA GLN A 66 28.23 37.16 22.46
C GLN A 66 29.29 36.94 23.55
N TYR A 67 30.09 35.87 23.46
CA TYR A 67 31.25 35.66 24.35
C TYR A 67 32.34 34.77 23.72
N ASP A 68 33.57 34.90 24.23
CA ASP A 68 34.83 34.43 23.62
C ASP A 68 35.13 32.91 23.71
N PRO A 69 36.05 32.39 22.86
CA PRO A 69 36.26 30.95 22.68
C PRO A 69 37.62 30.41 23.19
N GLU A 70 37.85 30.35 24.50
CA GLU A 70 38.95 29.53 25.07
C GLU A 70 38.50 28.67 26.26
N ASN A 71 38.24 27.37 26.00
CA ASN A 71 38.73 26.20 26.76
C ASN A 71 37.91 24.92 26.43
N HIS A 72 38.60 23.80 26.20
CA HIS A 72 38.04 22.45 26.27
C HIS A 72 38.32 21.86 27.66
N PRO A 73 37.39 21.09 28.27
CA PRO A 73 37.47 19.64 28.06
C PRO A 73 36.15 18.84 28.14
N LYS A 74 36.21 17.62 27.58
CA LYS A 74 35.41 16.42 27.93
C LYS A 74 33.88 16.50 27.80
N LEU A 75 33.38 15.90 26.70
CA LEU A 75 32.00 15.43 26.56
C LEU A 75 31.63 14.45 27.70
N SER A 76 30.74 14.88 28.60
CA SER A 76 29.97 13.98 29.47
C SER A 76 28.51 13.95 29.00
N ALA A 77 27.78 12.88 29.34
CA ALA A 77 26.45 12.63 28.82
C ALA A 77 25.36 13.50 29.50
N HIS A 78 25.24 14.76 29.11
CA HIS A 78 24.16 15.63 29.56
C HIS A 78 22.79 15.16 29.02
N SER A 79 22.07 14.42 29.85
CA SER A 79 20.64 14.19 29.72
C SER A 79 19.88 15.52 29.67
N SER A 80 19.15 15.79 28.58
CA SER A 80 18.43 17.05 28.40
C SER A 80 17.32 17.23 29.47
N PRO A 81 17.22 18.38 30.16
CA PRO A 81 16.28 18.59 31.28
C PRO A 81 14.78 18.42 30.96
N ILE A 82 14.42 18.36 29.68
CA ILE A 82 13.05 18.15 29.21
C ILE A 82 12.56 16.72 29.53
N LEU A 83 13.45 15.72 29.55
CA LEU A 83 13.06 14.32 29.78
C LEU A 83 12.73 14.03 31.25
N SER A 84 13.38 14.70 32.22
CA SER A 84 13.06 14.55 33.63
C SER A 84 11.67 15.11 33.99
N HIS A 85 11.19 16.14 33.31
CA HIS A 85 9.83 16.64 33.52
C HIS A 85 8.74 15.73 32.94
N ILE A 86 9.01 14.97 31.89
CA ILE A 86 8.05 14.03 31.28
C ILE A 86 7.97 12.70 32.05
N PHE A 87 9.05 12.27 32.72
CA PHE A 87 9.09 10.99 33.43
C PHE A 87 9.22 11.10 34.96
N GLY A 88 9.38 12.30 35.52
CA GLY A 88 9.69 12.50 36.95
C GLY A 88 8.55 13.02 37.83
N SER A 89 7.46 13.57 37.30
CA SER A 89 6.38 14.15 38.13
C SER A 89 4.96 14.03 37.57
N SER A 90 4.80 13.61 36.31
CA SER A 90 3.48 13.44 35.68
C SER A 90 3.43 12.14 34.89
N ASN A 91 2.83 11.10 35.50
CA ASN A 91 2.58 9.81 34.84
C ASN A 91 1.48 9.97 33.77
N VAL A 92 1.84 10.55 32.62
CA VAL A 92 1.02 10.51 31.40
C VAL A 92 0.96 9.06 30.93
N SER A 93 -0.06 8.33 31.36
CA SER A 93 -0.22 6.92 31.00
C SER A 93 -0.31 6.80 29.48
N LEU A 94 0.63 6.05 28.90
CA LEU A 94 0.75 5.83 27.45
C LEU A 94 -0.48 5.11 26.84
N ASN A 95 -1.43 4.68 27.67
CA ASN A 95 -2.73 4.16 27.26
C ASN A 95 -3.59 5.26 26.63
N TYR A 96 -3.58 6.48 27.19
CA TYR A 96 -4.38 7.62 26.71
C TYR A 96 -3.89 8.26 25.41
N ILE A 97 -2.76 7.79 24.85
CA ILE A 97 -2.24 8.30 23.58
C ILE A 97 -2.93 7.55 22.44
N GLU A 98 -4.01 8.12 21.95
CA GLU A 98 -4.84 7.59 20.85
C GLU A 98 -4.24 7.90 19.48
N ASP A 99 -3.47 8.99 19.35
CA ASP A 99 -2.82 9.42 18.12
C ASP A 99 -1.79 8.38 17.63
N PRO A 100 -2.03 7.72 16.47
CA PRO A 100 -1.14 6.68 15.95
C PRO A 100 0.15 7.21 15.32
N PHE A 101 0.19 8.49 14.92
CA PHE A 101 1.42 9.15 14.48
C PHE A 101 2.32 9.46 15.68
N GLU A 102 1.77 9.98 16.79
CA GLU A 102 2.53 10.17 18.03
C GLU A 102 3.01 8.85 18.62
N LEU A 103 2.19 7.81 18.65
CA LEU A 103 2.66 6.46 19.00
C LEU A 103 3.85 6.04 18.10
N CYS A 104 3.81 6.31 16.80
CA CYS A 104 4.94 6.02 15.90
C CYS A 104 6.20 6.89 16.16
N ARG A 105 6.06 8.13 16.64
CA ARG A 105 7.19 8.96 17.11
C ARG A 105 7.76 8.44 18.43
N LEU A 106 6.91 8.07 19.38
CA LEU A 106 7.24 7.58 20.72
C LEU A 106 8.09 6.29 20.70
N LYS A 107 8.03 5.50 19.63
CA LYS A 107 8.95 4.37 19.35
C LYS A 107 10.45 4.71 19.44
N ARG A 108 10.84 5.98 19.58
CA ARG A 108 12.23 6.46 19.68
C ARG A 108 12.64 7.01 21.03
N VAL A 109 11.72 7.17 21.98
CA VAL A 109 12.00 7.84 23.27
C VAL A 109 12.86 6.97 24.19
N SER A 110 12.52 5.69 24.32
CA SER A 110 13.34 4.70 25.03
C SER A 110 13.03 3.29 24.56
N SER A 111 13.88 2.32 24.90
CA SER A 111 13.64 0.89 24.63
C SER A 111 12.36 0.37 25.32
N GLY A 112 12.04 0.89 26.51
CA GLY A 112 10.80 0.59 27.23
C GLY A 112 9.56 1.08 26.49
N VAL A 113 9.55 2.36 26.08
CA VAL A 113 8.45 2.94 25.27
C VAL A 113 8.34 2.24 23.92
N HIS A 114 9.47 1.91 23.27
CA HIS A 114 9.51 1.13 22.04
C HIS A 114 8.86 -0.26 22.20
N LYS A 115 9.16 -0.99 23.28
CA LYS A 115 8.55 -2.29 23.60
C LYS A 115 7.09 -2.18 24.01
N TYR A 116 6.66 -1.06 24.61
CA TYR A 116 5.25 -0.76 24.86
C TYR A 116 4.50 -0.51 23.55
N VAL A 117 4.95 0.46 22.73
CA VAL A 117 4.26 0.81 21.48
C VAL A 117 4.25 -0.35 20.50
N ARG A 118 5.34 -1.15 20.37
CA ARG A 118 5.31 -2.37 19.55
C ARG A 118 4.16 -3.28 19.98
N ARG A 119 4.05 -3.63 21.27
CA ARG A 119 2.95 -4.47 21.79
C ARG A 119 1.56 -3.87 21.55
N ARG A 120 1.39 -2.55 21.62
CA ARG A 120 0.11 -1.89 21.28
C ARG A 120 -0.21 -1.97 19.78
N MET A 121 0.80 -1.84 18.92
CA MET A 121 0.66 -1.94 17.46
C MET A 121 0.49 -3.39 17.00
N ASP A 122 1.08 -4.36 17.71
CA ASP A 122 0.94 -5.80 17.42
C ASP A 122 -0.48 -6.33 17.66
N ARG A 123 -1.28 -5.61 18.46
CA ARG A 123 -2.72 -5.84 18.69
C ARG A 123 -3.62 -5.30 17.57
N VAL A 124 -3.06 -4.63 16.56
CA VAL A 124 -3.83 -4.18 15.39
C VAL A 124 -3.98 -5.36 14.43
N THR A 125 -5.17 -5.97 14.45
CA THR A 125 -5.50 -7.15 13.65
C THR A 125 -6.42 -6.83 12.46
N HIS A 126 -7.03 -5.65 12.46
CA HIS A 126 -7.91 -5.19 11.40
C HIS A 126 -7.38 -3.89 10.79
N MET A 127 -7.59 -3.70 9.49
CA MET A 127 -7.20 -2.49 8.78
C MET A 127 -8.26 -2.07 7.75
N ASP A 128 -8.61 -0.79 7.72
CA ASP A 128 -9.32 -0.15 6.62
C ASP A 128 -8.43 0.94 5.99
N VAL A 129 -8.25 0.91 4.66
CA VAL A 129 -7.54 1.95 3.92
C VAL A 129 -8.39 2.46 2.75
N SER A 130 -8.91 3.68 2.89
CA SER A 130 -9.81 4.33 1.93
C SER A 130 -9.12 5.46 1.16
N LYS A 131 -9.39 5.58 -0.15
CA LYS A 131 -8.94 6.70 -1.00
C LYS A 131 -10.10 7.67 -1.26
N VAL A 132 -10.24 8.65 -0.38
CA VAL A 132 -11.37 9.59 -0.33
C VAL A 132 -11.04 10.90 -1.04
N LYS A 133 -12.02 11.77 -1.30
CA LYS A 133 -11.77 13.16 -1.68
C LYS A 133 -12.00 14.02 -0.44
N PHE A 134 -10.95 14.61 0.12
CA PHE A 134 -11.10 15.59 1.19
C PHE A 134 -11.77 16.87 0.65
N SER A 135 -12.53 17.55 1.52
CA SER A 135 -13.05 18.89 1.22
C SER A 135 -11.94 19.94 1.38
N ASP A 136 -12.17 21.14 0.83
CA ASP A 136 -11.22 22.24 0.97
C ASP A 136 -11.08 22.69 2.44
N SER A 137 -12.11 22.49 3.28
CA SER A 137 -12.04 22.72 4.73
C SER A 137 -11.19 21.66 5.45
N THR A 138 -11.34 20.37 5.12
CA THR A 138 -10.48 19.29 5.65
C THR A 138 -9.02 19.51 5.25
N CYS A 139 -8.76 19.83 3.97
CA CYS A 139 -7.42 20.21 3.50
C CYS A 139 -6.87 21.41 4.27
N SER A 140 -7.68 22.45 4.47
CA SER A 140 -7.28 23.65 5.24
C SER A 140 -6.99 23.35 6.72
N GLN A 141 -7.63 22.36 7.32
CA GLN A 141 -7.34 21.92 8.70
C GLN A 141 -6.02 21.14 8.76
N ILE A 142 -5.80 20.21 7.82
CA ILE A 142 -4.55 19.44 7.69
C ILE A 142 -3.36 20.39 7.51
N SER A 143 -3.43 21.33 6.56
CA SER A 143 -2.34 22.27 6.28
C SER A 143 -2.13 23.36 7.35
N ARG A 144 -3.00 23.44 8.37
CA ARG A 144 -2.78 24.24 9.59
C ARG A 144 -2.10 23.44 10.71
N CYS A 145 -1.60 22.23 10.40
CA CYS A 145 -1.01 21.29 11.35
C CYS A 145 -1.96 20.93 12.51
N ALA A 146 -3.27 20.89 12.26
CA ALA A 146 -4.23 20.40 13.25
C ALA A 146 -3.95 18.90 13.51
N SER A 147 -3.41 18.58 14.69
CA SER A 147 -3.06 17.20 15.07
C SER A 147 -4.28 16.26 15.05
N SER A 148 -5.47 16.79 15.32
CA SER A 148 -6.73 16.07 15.14
C SER A 148 -7.81 16.89 14.44
N ILE A 149 -8.68 16.18 13.73
CA ILE A 149 -9.79 16.70 12.94
C ILE A 149 -11.01 15.81 13.22
N VAL A 150 -12.20 16.40 13.33
CA VAL A 150 -13.46 15.64 13.45
C VAL A 150 -14.12 15.54 12.08
N LEU A 151 -14.33 14.31 11.60
CA LEU A 151 -15.06 13.99 10.36
C LEU A 151 -16.13 12.94 10.70
N ASP A 152 -17.36 13.13 10.23
CA ASP A 152 -18.48 12.20 10.44
C ASP A 152 -18.65 11.77 11.91
N HIS A 153 -18.58 12.75 12.84
CA HIS A 153 -18.60 12.58 14.30
C HIS A 153 -17.43 11.78 14.91
N ASN A 154 -16.44 11.39 14.11
CA ASN A 154 -15.28 10.61 14.53
C ASN A 154 -14.02 11.49 14.60
N GLN A 155 -13.19 11.28 15.63
CA GLN A 155 -11.87 11.91 15.71
C GLN A 155 -10.86 11.16 14.82
N TRP A 156 -10.15 11.93 14.00
CA TRP A 156 -9.06 11.50 13.13
C TRP A 156 -7.80 12.29 13.49
N TYR A 157 -6.63 11.67 13.32
CA TYR A 157 -5.34 12.36 13.50
C TYR A 157 -4.71 12.62 12.13
N ALA A 158 -4.07 13.77 11.98
CA ALA A 158 -3.31 14.13 10.77
C ALA A 158 -1.81 14.00 11.04
N HIS A 159 -0.99 13.85 9.98
CA HIS A 159 0.45 13.79 10.18
C HIS A 159 0.98 15.12 10.77
N PRO A 160 1.76 15.12 11.88
CA PRO A 160 2.16 16.34 12.61
C PRO A 160 2.94 17.42 11.85
N SER A 161 3.25 17.20 10.57
CA SER A 161 3.92 18.19 9.70
C SER A 161 2.98 18.96 8.78
N GLY A 162 1.68 18.65 8.72
CA GLY A 162 0.67 19.31 7.86
C GLY A 162 0.82 19.09 6.34
N ASP A 163 2.01 18.70 5.89
CA ASP A 163 2.37 18.42 4.48
C ASP A 163 1.67 17.19 3.85
N TYR A 164 1.10 16.29 4.66
CA TYR A 164 0.56 15.01 4.18
C TYR A 164 -0.98 14.99 4.24
N LYS A 165 -1.61 14.63 3.12
CA LYS A 165 -3.05 14.39 2.99
C LYS A 165 -3.41 12.96 3.40
N VAL A 166 -2.96 12.58 4.59
CA VAL A 166 -3.21 11.27 5.21
C VAL A 166 -3.79 11.50 6.61
N LEU A 167 -4.96 10.93 6.86
CA LEU A 167 -5.59 10.84 8.17
C LEU A 167 -5.54 9.40 8.66
N MET A 168 -5.34 9.20 9.96
CA MET A 168 -5.29 7.87 10.57
C MET A 168 -5.92 7.90 11.97
N ARG A 169 -6.53 6.79 12.38
CA ARG A 169 -7.01 6.57 13.76
C ARG A 169 -6.92 5.10 14.15
N LEU A 170 -6.89 4.84 15.46
CA LEU A 170 -7.05 3.51 16.05
C LEU A 170 -8.45 3.41 16.67
N VAL A 171 -9.14 2.31 16.41
CA VAL A 171 -10.49 2.03 16.92
C VAL A 171 -10.45 0.70 17.67
N PRO A 172 -10.83 0.64 18.96
CA PRO A 172 -10.90 -0.62 19.70
C PRO A 172 -12.00 -1.53 19.12
N LEU A 173 -11.71 -2.83 19.03
CA LEU A 173 -12.67 -3.81 18.53
C LEU A 173 -13.51 -4.37 19.67
N ASN A 174 -14.65 -3.71 19.92
CA ASN A 174 -15.62 -4.14 20.93
C ASN A 174 -16.22 -5.51 20.57
N THR A 175 -15.59 -6.58 21.05
CA THR A 175 -16.00 -7.97 20.80
C THR A 175 -17.26 -8.28 21.62
N TYR A 176 -18.44 -7.99 21.05
CA TYR A 176 -19.74 -8.13 21.73
C TYR A 176 -20.14 -9.58 22.10
N THR A 177 -19.36 -10.59 21.69
CA THR A 177 -19.49 -11.98 22.13
C THR A 177 -19.04 -12.19 23.57
N GLN A 178 -19.96 -11.83 24.47
CA GLN A 178 -20.43 -12.59 25.62
C GLN A 178 -19.39 -13.35 26.47
N GLN A 179 -19.34 -12.95 27.75
CA GLN A 179 -19.42 -13.84 28.92
C GLN A 179 -18.80 -15.24 28.80
N LEU A 180 -17.52 -15.36 29.17
CA LEU A 180 -16.88 -16.49 29.88
C LEU A 180 -15.35 -16.36 29.73
N GLN A 181 -14.60 -16.48 30.83
CA GLN A 181 -13.13 -16.34 30.91
C GLN A 181 -12.62 -14.91 30.60
N GLU A 182 -12.08 -14.24 31.63
CA GLU A 182 -11.72 -12.82 31.62
C GLU A 182 -10.20 -12.56 31.72
N GLU A 183 -9.38 -13.54 32.10
CA GLU A 183 -8.02 -13.27 32.64
C GLU A 183 -6.89 -13.03 31.61
N ASP A 184 -7.08 -13.29 30.30
CA ASP A 184 -6.04 -13.07 29.27
C ASP A 184 -6.57 -12.46 27.94
N ARG A 185 -7.75 -11.81 27.97
CA ARG A 185 -8.31 -11.16 26.77
C ARG A 185 -7.59 -9.84 26.47
N GLN A 186 -6.63 -9.86 25.54
CA GLN A 186 -6.01 -8.63 25.05
C GLN A 186 -6.94 -7.87 24.09
N GLU A 187 -7.10 -6.55 24.30
CA GLU A 187 -7.79 -5.66 23.37
C GLU A 187 -7.19 -5.76 21.95
N GLU A 188 -7.98 -6.16 20.95
CA GLU A 188 -7.63 -6.01 19.54
C GLU A 188 -8.09 -4.64 19.01
N TYR A 189 -7.38 -4.10 18.03
CA TYR A 189 -7.70 -2.81 17.40
C TYR A 189 -7.85 -2.94 15.88
N ARG A 190 -8.69 -2.06 15.32
CA ARG A 190 -8.68 -1.70 13.90
C ARG A 190 -7.89 -0.41 13.72
N VAL A 191 -6.99 -0.37 12.73
CA VAL A 191 -6.47 0.91 12.23
C VAL A 191 -7.31 1.34 11.02
N GLU A 192 -7.71 2.60 10.98
CA GLU A 192 -8.39 3.19 9.82
C GLU A 192 -7.51 4.29 9.25
N LEU A 193 -7.36 4.29 7.92
CA LEU A 193 -6.55 5.24 7.17
C LEU A 193 -7.38 5.83 6.02
N MET A 194 -7.33 7.15 5.90
CA MET A 194 -7.88 7.88 4.74
C MET A 194 -6.75 8.64 4.05
N VAL A 195 -6.64 8.49 2.73
CA VAL A 195 -5.71 9.26 1.90
C VAL A 195 -6.46 9.98 0.79
N ASP A 196 -6.07 11.22 0.50
CA ASP A 196 -6.78 12.03 -0.50
C ASP A 196 -6.58 11.57 -1.96
N ASN A 197 -7.55 11.88 -2.81
CA ASN A 197 -7.50 11.62 -4.24
C ASN A 197 -6.45 12.47 -5.00
N SER A 198 -5.97 13.56 -4.40
CA SER A 198 -4.82 14.36 -4.84
C SER A 198 -3.57 14.12 -3.99
N TRP A 199 -3.32 12.85 -3.65
CA TRP A 199 -2.09 12.36 -3.04
C TRP A 199 -0.82 12.75 -3.82
N THR A 200 0.31 12.81 -3.11
CA THR A 200 1.65 13.10 -3.63
C THR A 200 2.58 11.90 -3.45
N SER A 201 3.79 11.94 -4.02
CA SER A 201 4.84 10.95 -3.73
C SER A 201 5.23 10.91 -2.24
N ARG A 202 5.06 12.01 -1.50
CA ARG A 202 5.23 12.04 -0.03
C ARG A 202 4.12 11.24 0.67
N ASP A 203 2.87 11.47 0.32
CA ASP A 203 1.71 10.72 0.86
C ASP A 203 1.84 9.22 0.58
N ILE A 204 2.26 8.87 -0.63
CA ILE A 204 2.56 7.50 -1.04
C ILE A 204 3.70 6.91 -0.18
N SER A 205 4.78 7.66 0.04
CA SER A 205 5.91 7.21 0.88
C SER A 205 5.52 7.02 2.35
N LEU A 206 4.69 7.91 2.90
CA LEU A 206 4.14 7.79 4.25
C LEU A 206 3.19 6.59 4.36
N LEU A 207 2.24 6.46 3.43
CA LEU A 207 1.28 5.35 3.37
C LEU A 207 2.01 4.01 3.24
N CYS A 208 2.98 3.90 2.32
CA CYS A 208 3.86 2.75 2.23
C CYS A 208 4.61 2.49 3.55
N SER A 209 5.25 3.47 4.18
CA SER A 209 5.95 3.19 5.43
C SER A 209 5.02 2.78 6.59
N VAL A 210 3.79 3.29 6.66
CA VAL A 210 2.82 2.90 7.68
C VAL A 210 2.30 1.48 7.41
N LEU A 211 1.85 1.20 6.19
CA LEU A 211 1.33 -0.11 5.81
C LEU A 211 2.43 -1.19 5.81
N LEU A 212 3.55 -0.94 5.13
CA LEU A 212 4.66 -1.91 4.96
C LEU A 212 5.43 -2.18 6.26
N ASN A 213 5.65 -1.16 7.10
CA ASN A 213 6.60 -1.28 8.22
C ASN A 213 5.95 -1.25 9.61
N VAL A 214 4.71 -0.76 9.77
CA VAL A 214 4.06 -0.69 11.09
C VAL A 214 3.08 -1.83 11.33
N PHE A 215 2.15 -2.10 10.40
CA PHE A 215 1.01 -2.97 10.68
C PHE A 215 1.06 -4.37 10.06
N ARG A 216 1.74 -4.57 8.92
CA ARG A 216 1.60 -5.77 8.05
C ARG A 216 1.68 -7.16 8.72
N GLN A 217 2.37 -7.28 9.85
CA GLN A 217 2.70 -8.56 10.50
C GLN A 217 1.55 -9.22 11.27
N ASN A 218 0.56 -8.44 11.72
CA ASN A 218 -0.50 -8.93 12.62
C ASN A 218 -1.92 -8.80 12.05
N LEU A 219 -2.07 -8.24 10.85
CA LEU A 219 -3.36 -8.10 10.18
C LEU A 219 -3.95 -9.47 9.80
N LYS A 220 -5.18 -9.70 10.24
CA LYS A 220 -6.07 -10.81 9.87
C LYS A 220 -7.07 -10.37 8.80
N ILE A 221 -7.67 -9.18 8.99
CA ILE A 221 -8.74 -8.65 8.14
C ILE A 221 -8.31 -7.30 7.55
N ILE A 222 -8.40 -7.17 6.22
CA ILE A 222 -8.04 -5.95 5.49
C ILE A 222 -9.17 -5.53 4.55
N HIS A 223 -9.62 -4.29 4.69
CA HIS A 223 -10.44 -3.58 3.72
C HIS A 223 -9.57 -2.51 3.05
N VAL A 224 -9.51 -2.49 1.72
CA VAL A 224 -8.58 -1.62 0.99
C VAL A 224 -9.10 -1.25 -0.39
N ASP A 225 -8.89 -0.01 -0.83
CA ASP A 225 -9.33 0.41 -2.16
C ASP A 225 -8.37 -0.07 -3.26
N ALA A 226 -8.91 -0.45 -4.42
CA ALA A 226 -8.15 -0.96 -5.57
C ALA A 226 -6.90 -0.14 -5.99
N PRO A 227 -6.91 1.22 -6.00
CA PRO A 227 -5.72 2.01 -6.30
C PRO A 227 -4.60 1.88 -5.25
N ILE A 228 -4.96 1.53 -4.01
CA ILE A 228 -4.02 1.31 -2.90
C ILE A 228 -3.48 -0.13 -2.95
N VAL A 229 -4.29 -1.10 -3.38
CA VAL A 229 -3.76 -2.43 -3.73
C VAL A 229 -2.73 -2.31 -4.86
N GLU A 230 -3.02 -1.57 -5.94
CA GLU A 230 -2.05 -1.33 -7.02
C GLU A 230 -0.74 -0.71 -6.49
N LEU A 231 -0.82 0.28 -5.59
CA LEU A 231 0.35 0.86 -4.93
C LEU A 231 1.16 -0.18 -4.14
N ILE A 232 0.50 -1.01 -3.33
CA ILE A 232 1.18 -2.05 -2.55
C ILE A 232 1.88 -3.04 -3.48
N ILE A 233 1.19 -3.52 -4.54
CA ILE A 233 1.78 -4.45 -5.51
C ILE A 233 2.93 -3.81 -6.29
N ALA A 234 2.82 -2.53 -6.67
CA ALA A 234 3.92 -1.79 -7.28
C ALA A 234 5.12 -1.65 -6.34
N SER A 235 4.91 -1.37 -5.05
CA SER A 235 5.97 -1.24 -4.04
C SER A 235 6.76 -2.53 -3.76
N LEU A 236 6.19 -3.70 -4.12
CA LEU A 236 6.82 -5.02 -4.04
C LEU A 236 7.47 -5.45 -5.37
N SER A 237 7.40 -4.61 -6.41
CA SER A 237 7.92 -4.88 -7.76
C SER A 237 9.35 -4.35 -7.95
N ILE A 238 9.87 -4.41 -9.18
CA ILE A 238 11.13 -3.73 -9.56
C ILE A 238 10.91 -2.22 -9.84
N ILE A 239 9.67 -1.79 -10.05
CA ILE A 239 9.33 -0.40 -10.36
C ILE A 239 9.42 0.43 -9.07
N ASP A 240 10.26 1.46 -9.06
CA ASP A 240 10.30 2.42 -7.96
C ASP A 240 8.99 3.24 -7.86
N LEU A 241 8.68 3.72 -6.65
CA LEU A 241 7.42 4.40 -6.36
C LEU A 241 7.27 5.72 -7.14
N ASP A 242 8.38 6.38 -7.50
CA ASP A 242 8.37 7.60 -8.30
C ASP A 242 7.98 7.33 -9.75
N ARG A 243 8.50 6.26 -10.39
CA ARG A 243 8.03 5.81 -11.71
C ARG A 243 6.56 5.38 -11.68
N TRP A 244 6.13 4.67 -10.64
CA TRP A 244 4.73 4.30 -10.50
C TRP A 244 3.83 5.54 -10.37
N TYR A 245 4.20 6.51 -9.53
CA TYR A 245 3.47 7.76 -9.36
C TYR A 245 3.46 8.59 -10.66
N ALA A 246 4.59 8.70 -11.37
CA ALA A 246 4.66 9.35 -12.67
C ALA A 246 3.73 8.69 -13.71
N PHE A 247 3.60 7.36 -13.70
CA PHE A 247 2.66 6.63 -14.53
C PHE A 247 1.20 6.91 -14.16
N GLN A 248 0.84 6.97 -12.86
CA GLN A 248 -0.50 7.42 -12.43
C GLN A 248 -0.81 8.85 -12.91
N CYS A 249 0.16 9.76 -12.80
CA CYS A 249 0.03 11.14 -13.29
C CYS A 249 -0.14 11.19 -14.81
N PHE A 250 0.59 10.36 -15.57
CA PHE A 250 0.43 10.27 -17.02
C PHE A 250 -0.95 9.76 -17.42
N MET A 251 -1.42 8.64 -16.86
CA MET A 251 -2.78 8.10 -17.11
C MET A 251 -3.86 9.14 -16.81
N LYS A 252 -3.72 9.89 -15.71
CA LYS A 252 -4.65 10.97 -15.35
C LYS A 252 -4.61 12.13 -16.36
N ALA A 253 -3.44 12.47 -16.90
CA ALA A 253 -3.28 13.55 -17.89
C ALA A 253 -3.83 13.18 -19.28
N VAL A 254 -3.67 11.93 -19.72
CA VAL A 254 -4.25 11.43 -20.99
C VAL A 254 -5.70 10.93 -20.85
N ASN A 255 -6.24 10.91 -19.63
CA ASN A 255 -7.56 10.40 -19.25
C ASN A 255 -7.79 8.89 -19.54
N ASP A 256 -6.79 8.16 -20.02
CA ASP A 256 -6.85 6.71 -20.21
C ASP A 256 -6.55 5.98 -18.89
N HIS A 257 -7.61 5.51 -18.25
CA HIS A 257 -7.56 4.74 -17.02
C HIS A 257 -7.34 3.23 -17.28
N GLN A 258 -7.53 2.76 -18.52
CA GLN A 258 -7.34 1.37 -18.96
C GLN A 258 -5.92 1.10 -19.46
N MET A 259 -5.07 2.12 -19.52
CA MET A 259 -3.66 1.97 -19.88
C MET A 259 -2.96 0.95 -18.97
N HIS A 260 -2.20 0.05 -19.60
CA HIS A 260 -1.41 -0.99 -18.97
C HIS A 260 0.09 -0.68 -19.07
N LEU A 261 0.88 -1.23 -18.14
CA LEU A 261 2.34 -1.19 -18.21
C LEU A 261 2.85 -2.32 -19.09
N ALA A 262 3.63 -1.99 -20.12
CA ALA A 262 4.22 -2.96 -21.06
C ALA A 262 5.42 -3.72 -20.46
N ILE A 263 5.24 -4.29 -19.25
CA ILE A 263 6.31 -4.79 -18.37
C ILE A 263 6.38 -6.33 -18.32
N ASN A 264 5.82 -6.99 -19.33
CA ASN A 264 5.75 -8.46 -19.55
C ASN A 264 7.10 -9.23 -19.52
N HIS A 265 8.23 -8.57 -19.29
CA HIS A 265 9.59 -9.12 -19.37
C HIS A 265 10.51 -8.76 -18.19
N LEU A 266 10.05 -8.04 -17.15
CA LEU A 266 10.85 -7.88 -15.93
C LEU A 266 10.73 -9.14 -15.05
N PRO A 267 11.84 -9.81 -14.68
CA PRO A 267 11.79 -10.93 -13.75
C PRO A 267 11.36 -10.42 -12.37
N ALA A 268 10.47 -11.16 -11.69
CA ALA A 268 10.10 -10.83 -10.31
C ALA A 268 11.36 -10.78 -9.41
N ASN A 269 11.45 -9.77 -8.53
CA ASN A 269 12.66 -9.49 -7.74
C ASN A 269 13.10 -10.75 -6.95
N PRO A 270 14.24 -11.39 -7.31
CA PRO A 270 14.57 -12.75 -6.88
C PRO A 270 15.09 -12.85 -5.43
N SER A 271 15.02 -11.75 -4.67
CA SER A 271 15.64 -11.59 -3.35
C SER A 271 14.71 -11.81 -2.15
N SER A 272 13.44 -12.15 -2.38
CA SER A 272 12.50 -12.52 -1.30
C SER A 272 12.56 -14.02 -1.01
N ASP A 273 12.93 -14.41 0.23
CA ASP A 273 12.68 -15.77 0.73
C ASP A 273 11.15 -16.01 0.68
N PRO A 274 10.65 -17.15 0.17
CA PRO A 274 9.21 -17.49 0.20
C PRO A 274 8.53 -17.41 1.58
N LYS A 275 9.28 -17.27 2.68
CA LYS A 275 8.78 -16.97 4.03
C LYS A 275 8.44 -15.50 4.28
N ASP A 276 9.06 -14.57 3.57
CA ASP A 276 8.88 -13.11 3.74
C ASP A 276 7.60 -12.60 3.05
N LEU A 277 6.47 -13.23 3.37
CA LEU A 277 5.14 -12.77 2.95
C LEU A 277 4.91 -11.33 3.39
N TYR A 278 4.29 -10.54 2.52
CA TYR A 278 3.88 -9.19 2.87
C TYR A 278 2.85 -9.21 4.03
N TRP A 279 1.79 -9.99 3.87
CA TRP A 279 0.75 -10.22 4.87
C TRP A 279 0.70 -11.70 5.30
N PRO A 280 1.53 -12.12 6.30
CA PRO A 280 1.69 -13.52 6.69
C PRO A 280 0.51 -14.14 7.47
N LYS A 281 -0.46 -13.31 7.90
CA LYS A 281 -1.61 -13.71 8.75
C LYS A 281 -2.99 -13.30 8.20
N VAL A 282 -3.07 -12.78 6.97
CA VAL A 282 -4.36 -12.32 6.43
C VAL A 282 -5.26 -13.50 6.07
N GLU A 283 -6.39 -13.54 6.76
CA GLU A 283 -7.49 -14.50 6.63
C GLU A 283 -8.59 -13.91 5.72
N THR A 284 -8.82 -12.59 5.78
CA THR A 284 -9.79 -11.88 4.94
C THR A 284 -9.17 -10.67 4.24
N LEU A 285 -9.28 -10.62 2.92
CA LEU A 285 -8.96 -9.46 2.09
C LEU A 285 -10.19 -9.01 1.29
N VAL A 286 -10.69 -7.82 1.60
CA VAL A 286 -11.78 -7.14 0.91
C VAL A 286 -11.21 -5.97 0.11
N ILE A 287 -11.37 -6.01 -1.21
CA ILE A 287 -10.91 -4.93 -2.10
C ILE A 287 -12.11 -4.16 -2.63
N ARG A 288 -12.22 -2.88 -2.23
CA ARG A 288 -13.25 -1.95 -2.73
C ARG A 288 -12.84 -1.39 -4.09
N SER A 289 -13.79 -1.27 -5.00
CA SER A 289 -13.57 -0.71 -6.33
C SER A 289 -14.84 -0.10 -6.91
N THR A 290 -14.69 0.79 -7.88
CA THR A 290 -15.75 1.26 -8.77
C THR A 290 -15.52 0.74 -10.18
N GLU A 291 -16.51 0.86 -11.07
CA GLU A 291 -16.36 0.52 -12.50
C GLU A 291 -15.10 1.15 -13.12
N ARG A 292 -14.83 2.44 -12.81
CA ARG A 292 -13.65 3.18 -13.27
C ARG A 292 -12.35 2.68 -12.64
N GLN A 293 -12.36 2.33 -11.35
CA GLN A 293 -11.17 1.83 -10.65
C GLN A 293 -10.84 0.37 -10.96
N SER A 294 -11.71 -0.37 -11.66
CA SER A 294 -11.48 -1.79 -12.00
C SER A 294 -10.15 -2.05 -12.72
N ALA A 295 -9.64 -1.10 -13.50
CA ALA A 295 -8.35 -1.22 -14.17
C ALA A 295 -7.16 -1.34 -13.20
N HIS A 296 -7.26 -0.80 -11.99
CA HIS A 296 -6.25 -1.00 -10.94
C HIS A 296 -6.14 -2.48 -10.53
N LEU A 297 -7.25 -3.23 -10.57
CA LEU A 297 -7.27 -4.67 -10.32
C LEU A 297 -6.66 -5.47 -11.49
N ALA A 298 -6.75 -4.94 -12.71
CA ALA A 298 -6.21 -5.57 -13.92
C ALA A 298 -4.67 -5.45 -13.98
N ARG A 299 -4.14 -4.26 -13.66
CA ARG A 299 -2.70 -3.97 -13.68
C ARG A 299 -1.87 -4.74 -12.66
N LEU A 300 -2.49 -5.44 -11.70
CA LEU A 300 -1.73 -6.24 -10.71
C LEU A 300 -0.87 -7.34 -11.38
N LEU A 301 -1.25 -7.79 -12.59
CA LEU A 301 -0.42 -8.68 -13.42
C LEU A 301 0.86 -8.00 -13.93
N ASP A 302 0.76 -6.75 -14.38
CA ASP A 302 1.82 -6.01 -15.07
C ASP A 302 3.09 -5.82 -14.21
N TYR A 303 2.95 -5.83 -12.89
CA TYR A 303 4.06 -5.68 -11.94
C TYR A 303 4.91 -6.93 -11.75
N GLY A 304 4.47 -8.10 -12.26
CA GLY A 304 5.15 -9.39 -12.08
C GLY A 304 5.13 -9.95 -10.65
N VAL A 305 4.55 -9.22 -9.69
CA VAL A 305 4.45 -9.63 -8.27
C VAL A 305 3.33 -10.65 -8.10
N ARG A 306 3.73 -11.90 -7.85
CA ARG A 306 2.81 -13.02 -7.62
C ARG A 306 2.06 -12.86 -6.29
N SER A 307 0.77 -13.19 -6.27
CA SER A 307 -0.07 -13.15 -5.06
C SER A 307 0.49 -13.98 -3.88
N GLN A 308 1.25 -15.04 -4.14
CA GLN A 308 1.96 -15.83 -3.12
C GLN A 308 3.14 -15.11 -2.44
N LEU A 309 3.55 -13.92 -2.90
CA LEU A 309 4.48 -13.04 -2.15
C LEU A 309 3.71 -12.08 -1.23
N VAL A 310 2.42 -11.90 -1.50
CA VAL A 310 1.57 -10.91 -0.82
C VAL A 310 0.86 -11.53 0.37
N MET A 311 0.32 -12.74 0.23
CA MET A 311 -0.54 -13.38 1.23
C MET A 311 -0.46 -14.91 1.17
N ASP A 312 -0.62 -15.57 2.32
CA ASP A 312 -0.71 -17.04 2.36
C ASP A 312 -2.08 -17.51 1.85
N ARG A 313 -2.12 -17.95 0.59
CA ARG A 313 -3.31 -18.48 -0.08
C ARG A 313 -3.94 -19.70 0.61
N ARG A 314 -3.24 -20.35 1.55
CA ARG A 314 -3.75 -21.48 2.35
C ARG A 314 -4.47 -21.03 3.62
N LYS A 315 -4.23 -19.81 4.11
CA LYS A 315 -4.89 -19.20 5.27
C LYS A 315 -5.97 -18.19 4.91
N LEU A 316 -5.98 -17.73 3.65
CA LEU A 316 -6.96 -16.78 3.16
C LEU A 316 -8.33 -17.46 3.03
N ASP A 317 -9.19 -17.26 4.01
CA ASP A 317 -10.58 -17.75 4.08
C ASP A 317 -11.53 -16.94 3.19
N MET A 318 -11.24 -15.66 2.96
CA MET A 318 -12.04 -14.82 2.05
C MET A 318 -11.19 -13.85 1.22
N LEU A 319 -11.36 -13.91 -0.10
CA LEU A 319 -10.94 -12.88 -1.05
C LEU A 319 -12.19 -12.29 -1.72
N LYS A 320 -12.55 -11.07 -1.33
CA LYS A 320 -13.78 -10.40 -1.75
C LYS A 320 -13.48 -9.17 -2.60
N ILE A 321 -14.18 -9.03 -3.73
CA ILE A 321 -14.26 -7.74 -4.44
C ILE A 321 -15.61 -7.09 -4.13
N GLU A 322 -15.59 -5.85 -3.65
CA GLU A 322 -16.78 -5.01 -3.43
C GLU A 322 -16.82 -3.91 -4.49
N LEU A 323 -17.83 -3.97 -5.37
CA LEU A 323 -18.00 -3.06 -6.50
C LEU A 323 -19.15 -2.10 -6.28
N THR A 324 -18.82 -0.83 -6.05
CA THR A 324 -19.78 0.25 -5.83
C THR A 324 -20.16 0.96 -7.13
N GLY A 325 -21.42 1.39 -7.24
CA GLY A 325 -21.91 2.24 -8.34
C GLY A 325 -22.04 1.56 -9.70
N VAL A 326 -21.79 0.25 -9.80
CA VAL A 326 -21.85 -0.49 -11.07
C VAL A 326 -23.30 -0.79 -11.45
N LYS A 327 -23.78 -0.19 -12.54
CA LYS A 327 -25.15 -0.42 -13.05
C LYS A 327 -25.27 -1.67 -13.91
N THR A 328 -24.23 -2.02 -14.68
CA THR A 328 -24.20 -3.23 -15.52
C THR A 328 -22.77 -3.77 -15.66
N MET A 329 -22.62 -5.09 -15.87
CA MET A 329 -21.31 -5.70 -16.12
C MET A 329 -20.85 -5.47 -17.57
N ASN A 330 -20.20 -4.33 -17.82
CA ASN A 330 -19.62 -3.98 -19.11
C ASN A 330 -18.46 -4.92 -19.53
N LYS A 331 -17.93 -4.79 -20.75
CA LYS A 331 -16.86 -5.66 -21.27
C LYS A 331 -15.52 -5.47 -20.55
N ASP A 332 -15.12 -4.22 -20.31
CA ASP A 332 -13.87 -3.86 -19.66
C ASP A 332 -13.83 -4.30 -18.19
N LEU A 333 -14.92 -4.11 -17.44
CA LEU A 333 -15.05 -4.59 -16.07
C LEU A 333 -14.92 -6.12 -16.00
N LYS A 334 -15.54 -6.85 -16.95
CA LYS A 334 -15.38 -8.32 -17.06
C LYS A 334 -13.93 -8.72 -17.35
N ARG A 335 -13.24 -8.04 -18.28
CA ARG A 335 -11.80 -8.25 -18.55
C ARG A 335 -10.96 -7.98 -17.31
N ASN A 336 -11.19 -6.85 -16.65
CA ASN A 336 -10.37 -6.38 -15.54
C ASN A 336 -10.51 -7.28 -14.30
N LEU A 337 -11.73 -7.75 -14.02
CA LEU A 337 -11.99 -8.78 -13.01
C LEU A 337 -11.39 -10.15 -13.38
N TYR A 338 -11.37 -10.52 -14.67
CA TYR A 338 -10.69 -11.72 -15.14
C TYR A 338 -9.16 -11.63 -14.95
N HIS A 339 -8.54 -10.50 -15.28
CA HIS A 339 -7.11 -10.24 -15.05
C HIS A 339 -6.76 -10.33 -13.55
N PHE A 340 -7.57 -9.71 -12.68
CA PHE A 340 -7.43 -9.86 -11.23
C PHE A 340 -7.55 -11.32 -10.78
N ARG A 341 -8.55 -12.06 -11.30
CA ARG A 341 -8.74 -13.49 -11.02
C ARG A 341 -7.57 -14.37 -11.46
N CYS A 342 -6.82 -13.96 -12.50
CA CYS A 342 -5.58 -14.59 -12.92
C CYS A 342 -4.43 -14.26 -11.95
N TRP A 343 -4.26 -12.99 -11.56
CA TRP A 343 -3.23 -12.54 -10.60
C TRP A 343 -3.37 -13.21 -9.22
N ALA A 344 -4.60 -13.27 -8.71
CA ALA A 344 -4.95 -13.99 -7.49
C ALA A 344 -4.76 -15.51 -7.62
N GLY A 345 -4.69 -16.04 -8.85
CA GLY A 345 -4.64 -17.47 -9.14
C GLY A 345 -5.91 -18.20 -8.71
N SER A 346 -7.07 -17.57 -8.91
CA SER A 346 -8.38 -17.97 -8.35
C SER A 346 -8.92 -19.34 -8.75
N ALA A 347 -8.23 -20.08 -9.64
CA ALA A 347 -8.44 -21.51 -9.89
C ALA A 347 -8.01 -22.43 -8.73
N GLY A 348 -7.66 -21.85 -7.58
CA GLY A 348 -7.44 -22.53 -6.30
C GLY A 348 -7.84 -21.62 -5.13
N PHE A 349 -8.98 -20.94 -5.28
CA PHE A 349 -9.70 -20.24 -4.19
C PHE A 349 -11.15 -20.69 -4.08
N ASP A 350 -11.73 -21.26 -5.15
CA ASP A 350 -13.03 -21.95 -5.12
C ASP A 350 -14.16 -21.07 -4.57
N ASP A 351 -14.82 -21.46 -3.49
CA ASP A 351 -15.88 -20.73 -2.80
C ASP A 351 -15.39 -19.51 -1.99
N ARG A 352 -14.13 -19.52 -1.55
CA ARG A 352 -13.48 -18.41 -0.81
C ARG A 352 -13.28 -17.14 -1.64
N PHE A 353 -13.53 -17.17 -2.96
CA PHE A 353 -13.50 -15.99 -3.82
C PHE A 353 -14.91 -15.48 -4.15
N SER A 354 -15.27 -14.30 -3.63
CA SER A 354 -16.58 -13.68 -3.82
C SER A 354 -16.52 -12.33 -4.54
N GLN A 355 -17.58 -11.99 -5.26
CA GLN A 355 -17.79 -10.67 -5.86
C GLN A 355 -19.15 -10.14 -5.43
N HIS A 356 -19.18 -8.99 -4.78
CA HIS A 356 -20.39 -8.30 -4.35
C HIS A 356 -20.55 -7.00 -5.15
N TYR A 357 -21.75 -6.76 -5.65
CA TYR A 357 -22.08 -5.56 -6.41
C TYR A 357 -23.10 -4.75 -5.60
N SER A 358 -22.76 -3.52 -5.22
CA SER A 358 -23.69 -2.62 -4.53
C SER A 358 -24.05 -1.45 -5.45
N VAL A 359 -25.34 -1.35 -5.76
CA VAL A 359 -25.91 -0.19 -6.47
C VAL A 359 -26.14 0.93 -5.46
N ASN A 360 -25.07 1.33 -4.75
CA ASN A 360 -25.08 2.50 -3.90
C ASN A 360 -25.24 3.72 -4.81
N VAL A 361 -26.43 4.32 -4.78
CA VAL A 361 -26.69 5.63 -5.36
C VAL A 361 -26.09 6.65 -4.39
N VAL A 362 -24.99 7.26 -4.81
CA VAL A 362 -24.29 8.38 -4.15
C VAL A 362 -24.53 9.63 -4.99
#